data_AF-T1B1D9-F1
#
_entry.id   AF-T1B1D9-F1
#
_cell.length_a   1.000
_cell.length_b   1.000
_cell.length_c   1.000
_cell.angle_alpha   90.00
_cell.angle_beta   90.00
_cell.angle_gamma   90.00
#
_symmetry.space_group_name_H-M   'P 1'
#
loop_
_entity.id
_entity.type
_entity.pdbx_description
1 polymer ?
#
loop_
_entity_poly.entity_id
_entity_poly.type
_entity_poly.pdbx_seq_one_letter_code
_entity_poly.pdbx_strand_id
1 'polypeptide(L)'
;MHPDALIAIAASRQSRQLTEEIFGGEIGWLPWQRPGYDLGLKLGALARSQPDLKGVVLEAHGLFTWGDTAKDCYENTLRIIQRATTWLAERSAAPAFGGQALKPLPVEGRNRLIAALAPVLRGKISATELKIGHFDASPAVLEFVCSAKLAELAALGTSCPDHFLRTKIRPLVLPFDPSNPDLDRLLGSLDAEIDAYRKDYAQYYQRCKRSNSPPMRDPNPVVYLIPGVGML
;
A
#
# COMPACT_ATOMS: atom_id res chain seq x y z
N MET A 1 10.33 9.76 -3.55
CA MET A 1 9.55 9.65 -2.31
C MET A 1 8.17 9.09 -2.62
N HIS A 2 7.55 8.37 -1.68
CA HIS A 2 6.21 7.78 -1.83
C HIS A 2 5.24 8.25 -0.74
N PRO A 3 5.02 9.58 -0.56
CA PRO A 3 4.06 10.04 0.44
C PRO A 3 2.63 9.74 -0.02
N ASP A 4 1.77 9.29 0.90
CA ASP A 4 0.44 8.75 0.60
C ASP A 4 -0.41 9.66 -0.30
N ALA A 5 -0.45 10.96 0.00
CA ALA A 5 -1.17 11.95 -0.80
C ALA A 5 -0.68 11.99 -2.26
N LEU A 6 0.63 11.92 -2.49
CA LEU A 6 1.17 11.92 -3.85
C LEU A 6 1.00 10.58 -4.53
N ILE A 7 1.01 9.47 -3.79
CA ILE A 7 0.68 8.16 -4.37
C ILE A 7 -0.78 8.15 -4.83
N ALA A 8 -1.71 8.70 -4.05
CA ALA A 8 -3.11 8.83 -4.45
C ALA A 8 -3.28 9.63 -5.74
N ILE A 9 -2.53 10.72 -5.90
CA ILE A 9 -2.51 11.53 -7.13
C ILE A 9 -1.83 10.77 -8.27
N ALA A 10 -0.64 10.23 -8.05
CA ALA A 10 0.19 9.58 -9.07
C ALA A 10 -0.44 8.30 -9.62
N ALA A 11 -1.11 7.52 -8.77
CA ALA A 11 -1.80 6.28 -9.15
C ALA A 11 -3.20 6.53 -9.74
N SER A 12 -3.70 7.77 -9.72
CA SER A 12 -4.96 8.12 -10.37
C SER A 12 -4.84 8.02 -11.89
N ARG A 13 -5.90 7.55 -12.54
CA ARG A 13 -6.03 7.55 -14.01
C ARG A 13 -5.84 8.96 -14.62
N GLN A 14 -6.11 10.01 -13.85
CA GLN A 14 -5.99 11.40 -14.26
C GLN A 14 -4.77 12.10 -13.66
N SER A 15 -3.73 11.35 -13.23
CA SER A 15 -2.58 11.89 -12.51
C SER A 15 -1.92 13.09 -13.19
N ARG A 16 -1.81 13.11 -14.53
CA ARG A 16 -1.27 14.25 -15.28
C ARG A 16 -2.10 15.53 -15.11
N GLN A 17 -3.41 15.42 -15.27
CA GLN A 17 -4.33 16.56 -15.12
C GLN A 17 -4.33 17.06 -13.67
N LEU A 18 -4.37 16.14 -12.70
CA LEU A 18 -4.33 16.47 -11.28
C LEU A 18 -3.00 17.14 -10.89
N THR A 19 -1.88 16.70 -11.46
CA THR A 19 -0.58 17.34 -11.22
C THR A 19 -0.59 18.79 -11.67
N GLU A 20 -1.14 19.06 -12.86
CA GLU A 20 -1.29 20.43 -13.36
C GLU A 20 -2.23 21.26 -12.48
N GLU A 21 -3.41 20.74 -12.15
CA GLU A 21 -4.39 21.45 -11.31
C GLU A 21 -3.84 21.77 -9.91
N ILE A 22 -3.15 20.80 -9.29
CA ILE A 22 -2.68 20.95 -7.92
C ILE A 22 -1.47 21.87 -7.87
N PHE A 23 -0.51 21.74 -8.79
CA PHE A 23 0.79 22.41 -8.68
C PHE A 23 0.98 23.60 -9.63
N GLY A 24 0.13 23.76 -10.65
CA GLY A 24 0.15 24.92 -11.57
C GLY A 24 1.47 25.08 -12.31
N GLY A 25 1.99 23.99 -12.88
CA GLY A 25 3.26 23.97 -13.60
C GLY A 25 4.52 24.02 -12.73
N GLU A 26 4.42 24.13 -11.41
CA GLU A 26 5.59 24.10 -10.52
C GLU A 26 6.23 22.70 -10.41
N ILE A 27 5.40 21.66 -10.52
CA ILE A 27 5.79 20.26 -10.48
C ILE A 27 5.41 19.62 -11.80
N GLY A 28 6.40 19.07 -12.50
CA GLY A 28 6.19 18.40 -13.77
C GLY A 28 5.50 17.05 -13.60
N TRP A 29 5.21 16.40 -14.72
CA TRP A 29 4.67 15.04 -14.74
C TRP A 29 5.42 14.18 -15.77
N LEU A 30 5.71 12.92 -15.42
CA LEU A 30 6.25 11.93 -16.35
C LEU A 30 5.40 10.66 -16.35
N PRO A 31 5.21 10.03 -17.54
CA PRO A 31 4.52 8.76 -17.64
C PRO A 31 5.28 7.65 -16.92
N TRP A 32 4.60 6.55 -16.63
CA TRP A 32 5.20 5.46 -15.88
C TRP A 32 6.50 4.97 -16.55
N GLN A 33 7.51 4.79 -15.72
CA GLN A 33 8.83 4.32 -16.13
C GLN A 33 9.37 3.37 -15.07
N ARG A 34 9.98 2.27 -15.51
CA ARG A 34 10.66 1.34 -14.60
C ARG A 34 11.77 2.08 -13.82
N PRO A 35 11.81 2.01 -12.47
CA PRO A 35 12.89 2.59 -11.69
C PRO A 35 14.27 2.06 -12.13
N GLY A 36 15.23 2.96 -12.32
CA GLY A 36 16.57 2.62 -12.77
C GLY A 36 17.27 3.77 -13.50
N TYR A 37 18.40 3.47 -14.15
CA TYR A 37 19.25 4.47 -14.81
C TYR A 37 18.53 5.27 -15.90
N ASP A 38 17.70 4.62 -16.73
CA ASP A 38 16.92 5.28 -17.79
C ASP A 38 15.95 6.33 -17.22
N LEU A 39 15.33 6.06 -16.06
CA LEU A 39 14.51 7.06 -15.36
C LEU A 39 15.36 8.28 -14.98
N GLY A 40 16.58 8.07 -14.48
CA GLY A 40 17.51 9.15 -14.15
C GLY A 40 17.86 10.04 -15.35
N LEU A 41 18.06 9.45 -16.53
CA LEU A 41 18.31 10.20 -17.76
C LEU A 41 17.11 11.08 -18.16
N LYS A 42 15.89 10.53 -18.06
CA LYS A 42 14.66 11.27 -18.34
C LYS A 42 14.42 12.41 -17.36
N LEU A 43 14.65 12.17 -16.07
CA LEU A 43 14.59 13.19 -15.02
C LEU A 43 15.60 14.31 -15.30
N GLY A 44 16.85 13.97 -15.63
CA GLY A 44 17.88 14.95 -15.96
C GLY A 44 17.55 15.76 -17.23
N ALA A 45 16.98 15.13 -18.25
CA ALA A 45 16.53 15.83 -19.45
C ALA A 45 15.38 16.81 -19.13
N LEU A 46 14.39 16.37 -18.34
CA LEU A 46 13.28 17.20 -17.92
C LEU A 46 13.77 18.44 -17.15
N ALA A 47 14.59 18.24 -16.12
CA ALA A 47 15.14 19.31 -15.29
C ALA A 47 15.97 20.33 -16.10
N ARG A 48 16.71 19.89 -17.12
CA ARG A 48 17.44 20.80 -18.02
C ARG A 48 16.53 21.57 -18.98
N SER A 49 15.49 20.91 -19.49
CA SER A 49 14.56 21.53 -20.44
C SER A 49 13.58 22.51 -19.79
N GLN A 50 13.32 22.35 -18.49
CA GLN A 50 12.37 23.13 -17.71
C GLN A 50 12.98 23.47 -16.34
N PRO A 51 13.93 24.42 -16.29
CA PRO A 51 14.74 24.71 -15.09
C PRO A 51 13.94 25.28 -13.92
N ASP A 52 12.74 25.82 -14.19
CA ASP A 52 11.89 26.43 -13.16
C ASP A 52 11.10 25.41 -12.33
N LEU A 53 10.95 24.19 -12.83
CA LEU A 53 10.32 23.10 -12.10
C LEU A 53 11.03 22.88 -10.76
N LYS A 54 10.27 22.49 -9.73
CA LYS A 54 10.81 22.13 -8.39
C LYS A 54 10.74 20.64 -8.09
N GLY A 55 10.28 19.87 -9.07
CA GLY A 55 10.08 18.44 -8.94
C GLY A 55 9.23 17.87 -10.06
N VAL A 56 8.88 16.60 -9.92
CA VAL A 56 8.08 15.85 -10.87
C VAL A 56 7.30 14.73 -10.19
N VAL A 57 6.01 14.61 -10.54
CA VAL A 57 5.18 13.44 -10.26
C VAL A 57 5.45 12.38 -11.33
N LEU A 58 5.72 11.16 -10.87
CA LEU A 58 5.88 9.98 -11.71
C LEU A 58 4.60 9.16 -11.65
N GLU A 59 3.92 8.99 -12.79
CA GLU A 59 2.70 8.20 -12.91
C GLU A 59 2.89 6.79 -12.32
N ALA A 60 1.92 6.38 -11.49
CA ALA A 60 1.89 5.12 -10.75
C ALA A 60 3.17 4.81 -9.96
N HIS A 61 3.88 5.86 -9.51
CA HIS A 61 5.12 5.70 -8.75
C HIS A 61 5.27 6.67 -7.58
N GLY A 62 5.34 7.99 -7.78
CA GLY A 62 5.55 8.92 -6.65
C GLY A 62 6.11 10.28 -7.02
N LEU A 63 6.88 10.89 -6.12
CA LEU A 63 7.39 12.26 -6.25
C LEU A 63 8.92 12.31 -6.21
N PHE A 64 9.52 13.08 -7.13
CA PHE A 64 10.86 13.64 -6.98
C PHE A 64 10.76 15.15 -6.83
N THR A 65 11.63 15.72 -6.02
CA THR A 65 11.80 17.15 -5.80
C THR A 65 13.29 17.46 -5.84
N TRP A 66 13.64 18.71 -6.11
CA TRP A 66 15.02 19.18 -6.11
C TRP A 66 15.13 20.60 -5.56
N GLY A 67 16.36 21.00 -5.26
CA GLY A 67 16.72 22.32 -4.76
C GLY A 67 18.23 22.52 -4.84
N ASP A 68 18.68 23.77 -4.75
CA ASP A 68 20.10 24.13 -4.88
C ASP A 68 20.94 23.57 -3.73
N THR A 69 20.32 23.45 -2.55
CA THR A 69 20.89 22.75 -1.40
C THR A 69 20.03 21.56 -0.97
N ALA A 70 20.61 20.67 -0.17
CA ALA A 70 19.88 19.56 0.46
C ALA A 70 18.70 20.07 1.32
N LYS A 71 18.89 21.22 1.98
CA LYS A 71 17.85 21.86 2.78
C LYS A 71 16.69 22.33 1.90
N ASP A 72 16.97 23.02 0.80
CA ASP A 72 15.94 23.51 -0.12
C ASP A 72 15.16 22.35 -0.75
N CYS A 73 15.86 21.27 -1.13
CA CYS A 73 15.21 20.05 -1.62
C CYS A 73 14.26 19.44 -0.59
N TYR A 74 14.67 19.40 0.69
CA TYR A 74 13.85 18.90 1.79
C TYR A 74 12.63 19.78 2.03
N GLU A 75 12.80 21.10 2.11
CA GLU A 75 11.71 22.06 2.32
C GLU A 75 10.73 22.06 1.15
N ASN A 76 11.22 21.97 -0.09
CA ASN A 76 10.37 21.76 -1.27
C ASN A 76 9.55 20.48 -1.15
N THR A 77 10.16 19.39 -0.71
CA THR A 77 9.46 18.11 -0.50
C THR A 77 8.30 18.27 0.48
N LEU A 78 8.54 18.89 1.64
CA LEU A 78 7.49 19.10 2.65
C LEU A 78 6.36 19.96 2.12
N ARG A 79 6.68 21.08 1.46
CA ARG A 79 5.67 22.00 0.89
C ARG A 79 4.79 21.31 -0.14
N ILE A 80 5.38 20.53 -1.04
CA ILE A 80 4.64 19.81 -2.09
C ILE A 80 3.75 18.72 -1.49
N ILE A 81 4.25 17.99 -0.49
CA ILE A 81 3.43 17.00 0.24
C ILE A 81 2.25 17.71 0.93
N GLN A 82 2.51 18.80 1.65
CA GLN A 82 1.46 19.53 2.35
C GLN A 82 0.40 20.06 1.39
N ARG A 83 0.80 20.64 0.25
CA ARG A 83 -0.12 21.14 -0.77
C ARG A 83 -1.03 20.03 -1.31
N ALA A 84 -0.46 18.87 -1.61
CA ALA A 84 -1.23 17.70 -2.07
C ALA A 84 -2.20 17.19 -0.99
N THR A 85 -1.73 17.06 0.25
CA THR A 85 -2.54 16.61 1.39
C THR A 85 -3.72 17.55 1.63
N THR A 86 -3.48 18.87 1.66
CA THR A 86 -4.53 19.87 1.83
C THR A 86 -5.55 19.81 0.69
N TRP A 87 -5.09 19.76 -0.57
CA TRP A 87 -5.97 19.69 -1.73
C TRP A 87 -6.89 18.46 -1.70
N LEU A 88 -6.34 17.30 -1.31
CA LEU A 88 -7.12 16.05 -1.16
C LEU A 88 -8.11 16.15 -0.01
N ALA A 89 -7.69 16.67 1.15
CA ALA A 89 -8.55 16.82 2.32
C ALA A 89 -9.77 17.72 2.03
N GLU A 90 -9.56 18.84 1.32
CA GLU A 90 -10.64 19.75 0.91
C GLU A 90 -11.65 19.13 -0.05
N ARG A 91 -11.27 18.07 -0.77
CA ARG A 91 -12.10 17.42 -1.81
C ARG A 91 -12.60 16.03 -1.40
N SER A 92 -12.21 15.54 -0.22
CA SER A 92 -12.61 14.25 0.31
C SER A 92 -13.90 14.41 1.13
N ALA A 93 -15.05 14.49 0.43
CA ALA A 93 -16.35 14.68 1.08
C ALA A 93 -17.06 13.37 1.47
N ALA A 94 -16.70 12.25 0.84
CA ALA A 94 -17.30 10.95 1.11
C ALA A 94 -16.56 10.21 2.24
N PRO A 95 -17.26 9.39 3.04
CA PRO A 95 -16.61 8.49 3.98
C PRO A 95 -15.55 7.63 3.29
N ALA A 96 -14.36 7.54 3.87
CA ALA A 96 -13.29 6.71 3.36
C ALA A 96 -13.79 5.27 3.19
N PHE A 97 -13.36 4.62 2.10
CA PHE A 97 -13.64 3.20 1.85
C PHE A 97 -15.15 2.82 1.87
N GLY A 98 -16.03 3.75 1.54
CA GLY A 98 -17.48 3.52 1.57
C GLY A 98 -18.10 3.55 2.96
N GLY A 99 -17.36 3.97 3.98
CA GLY A 99 -17.81 4.08 5.36
C GLY A 99 -17.75 2.77 6.13
N GLN A 100 -18.07 2.86 7.41
CA GLN A 100 -18.02 1.74 8.35
C GLN A 100 -19.17 0.76 8.07
N ALA A 101 -18.83 -0.51 7.82
CA ALA A 101 -19.77 -1.61 7.69
C ALA A 101 -19.78 -2.55 8.90
N LEU A 102 -18.65 -2.61 9.65
CA LEU A 102 -18.50 -3.48 10.81
C LEU A 102 -18.16 -2.64 12.05
N LYS A 103 -18.66 -3.04 13.21
CA LYS A 103 -18.19 -2.49 14.49
C LYS A 103 -16.90 -3.22 14.89
N PRO A 104 -15.80 -2.51 15.19
CA PRO A 104 -14.60 -3.17 15.69
C PRO A 104 -14.87 -3.81 17.05
N LEU A 105 -14.19 -4.93 17.31
CA LEU A 105 -14.18 -5.53 18.65
C LEU A 105 -13.57 -4.54 19.66
N PRO A 106 -13.99 -4.63 20.95
CA PRO A 106 -13.30 -3.94 22.03
C PRO A 106 -11.81 -4.31 22.08
N VAL A 107 -10.98 -3.42 22.62
CA VAL A 107 -9.52 -3.59 22.69
C VAL A 107 -9.13 -4.94 23.30
N GLU A 108 -9.79 -5.35 24.39
CA GLU A 108 -9.56 -6.62 25.07
C GLU A 108 -9.94 -7.83 24.21
N GLY A 109 -10.98 -7.70 23.38
CA GLY A 109 -11.37 -8.73 22.42
C GLY A 109 -10.32 -8.90 21.32
N ARG A 110 -9.85 -7.78 20.76
CA ARG A 110 -8.80 -7.77 19.72
C ARG A 110 -7.50 -8.39 20.24
N ASN A 111 -7.04 -7.96 21.40
CA ASN A 111 -5.80 -8.44 22.00
C ASN A 111 -5.85 -9.94 22.29
N ARG A 112 -6.99 -10.45 22.81
CA ARG A 112 -7.17 -11.90 23.03
C ARG A 112 -7.13 -12.70 21.73
N LEU A 113 -7.81 -12.22 20.69
CA LEU A 113 -7.81 -12.89 19.39
C LEU A 113 -6.39 -12.94 18.80
N ILE A 114 -5.66 -11.83 18.80
CA ILE A 114 -4.30 -11.77 18.27
C ILE A 114 -3.33 -12.63 19.07
N ALA A 115 -3.44 -12.66 20.40
CA ALA A 115 -2.61 -13.50 21.24
C ALA A 115 -2.74 -15.00 20.91
N ALA A 116 -3.95 -15.43 20.50
CA ALA A 116 -4.18 -16.80 20.06
C ALA A 116 -3.79 -17.03 18.58
N LEU A 117 -4.10 -16.08 17.70
CA LEU A 117 -3.89 -16.18 16.26
C LEU A 117 -2.41 -16.09 15.85
N ALA A 118 -1.70 -15.08 16.35
CA ALA A 118 -0.34 -14.76 15.92
C ALA A 118 0.66 -15.94 16.03
N PRO A 119 0.73 -16.71 17.14
CA PRO A 119 1.66 -17.84 17.23
C PRO A 119 1.31 -18.97 16.25
N VAL A 120 0.02 -19.27 16.07
CA VAL A 120 -0.45 -20.31 15.13
C VAL A 120 -0.12 -19.90 13.69
N LEU A 121 -0.45 -18.67 13.33
CA LEU A 121 -0.17 -18.13 12.01
C LEU A 121 1.33 -18.14 11.71
N ARG A 122 2.15 -17.65 12.66
CA ARG A 122 3.61 -17.67 12.54
C ARG A 122 4.13 -19.08 12.29
N GLY A 123 3.67 -20.07 13.06
CA GLY A 123 4.07 -21.47 12.89
C GLY A 123 3.79 -22.02 11.49
N LYS A 124 2.73 -21.55 10.82
CA LYS A 124 2.37 -21.96 9.45
C LYS A 124 3.21 -21.33 8.35
N ILE A 125 3.83 -20.18 8.61
CA ILE A 125 4.54 -19.37 7.60
C ILE A 125 6.06 -19.25 7.83
N SER A 126 6.58 -19.72 8.97
CA SER A 126 7.99 -19.58 9.34
C SER A 126 8.80 -20.87 9.18
N ALA A 127 8.35 -21.81 8.34
CA ALA A 127 9.04 -23.09 8.14
C ALA A 127 10.41 -22.92 7.46
N THR A 128 10.55 -21.96 6.55
CA THR A 128 11.76 -21.74 5.74
C THR A 128 12.54 -20.50 6.14
N GLU A 129 11.96 -19.59 6.90
CA GLU A 129 12.61 -18.35 7.35
C GLU A 129 12.03 -17.83 8.67
N LEU A 130 12.85 -17.09 9.42
CA LEU A 130 12.40 -16.43 10.65
C LEU A 130 11.47 -15.27 10.31
N LYS A 131 10.35 -15.19 11.03
CA LYS A 131 9.34 -14.15 10.88
C LYS A 131 9.15 -13.39 12.19
N ILE A 132 9.12 -12.07 12.12
CA ILE A 132 8.70 -11.18 13.20
C ILE A 132 7.40 -10.52 12.73
N GLY A 133 6.33 -10.67 13.51
CA GLY A 133 5.03 -10.05 13.23
C GLY A 133 4.85 -8.76 14.04
N HIS A 134 4.02 -7.85 13.53
CA HIS A 134 3.63 -6.63 14.21
C HIS A 134 2.12 -6.45 14.09
N PHE A 135 1.44 -6.33 15.23
CA PHE A 135 0.00 -6.07 15.23
C PHE A 135 -0.27 -4.57 15.30
N ASP A 136 -1.06 -4.07 14.35
CA ASP A 136 -1.53 -2.69 14.30
C ASP A 136 -3.07 -2.65 14.34
N ALA A 137 -3.60 -1.90 15.31
CA ALA A 137 -5.02 -1.59 15.47
C ALA A 137 -5.24 -0.07 15.59
N SER A 138 -4.39 0.71 14.92
CA SER A 138 -4.53 2.16 14.81
C SER A 138 -5.88 2.55 14.18
N PRO A 139 -6.36 3.79 14.42
CA PRO A 139 -7.63 4.25 13.86
C PRO A 139 -7.73 4.09 12.34
N ALA A 140 -6.64 4.35 11.60
CA ALA A 140 -6.61 4.21 10.14
C ALA A 140 -6.74 2.74 9.69
N VAL A 141 -6.07 1.81 10.37
CA VAL A 141 -6.23 0.37 10.09
C VAL A 141 -7.65 -0.08 10.40
N LEU A 142 -8.19 0.31 11.55
CA LEU A 142 -9.56 -0.05 11.95
C LEU A 142 -10.61 0.51 11.00
N GLU A 143 -10.43 1.76 10.54
CA GLU A 143 -11.29 2.36 9.53
C GLU A 143 -11.32 1.50 8.26
N PHE A 144 -10.16 1.02 7.80
CA PHE A 144 -10.07 0.17 6.62
C PHE A 144 -10.65 -1.23 6.83
N VAL A 145 -10.23 -1.97 7.86
CA VAL A 145 -10.69 -3.36 8.11
C VAL A 145 -12.14 -3.45 8.60
N CYS A 146 -12.76 -2.33 8.93
CA CYS A 146 -14.18 -2.25 9.25
C CYS A 146 -15.02 -1.63 8.11
N SER A 147 -14.41 -1.30 6.98
CA SER A 147 -15.07 -0.58 5.89
C SER A 147 -15.94 -1.48 5.00
N ALA A 148 -16.93 -0.87 4.34
CA ALA A 148 -17.75 -1.52 3.32
C ALA A 148 -16.93 -2.03 2.12
N LYS A 149 -15.80 -1.38 1.82
CA LYS A 149 -14.96 -1.71 0.66
C LYS A 149 -13.71 -2.54 0.97
N LEU A 150 -13.58 -3.09 2.18
CA LEU A 150 -12.42 -3.90 2.57
C LEU A 150 -12.08 -4.98 1.53
N ALA A 151 -13.05 -5.84 1.20
CA ALA A 151 -12.82 -6.98 0.31
C ALA A 151 -12.42 -6.54 -1.11
N GLU A 152 -13.11 -5.53 -1.66
CA GLU A 152 -12.83 -4.98 -2.99
C GLU A 152 -11.41 -4.39 -3.05
N LEU A 153 -11.09 -3.48 -2.12
CA LEU A 153 -9.83 -2.75 -2.15
C LEU A 153 -8.64 -3.63 -1.77
N ALA A 154 -8.79 -4.56 -0.84
CA ALA A 154 -7.75 -5.53 -0.52
C ALA A 154 -7.44 -6.44 -1.73
N ALA A 155 -8.43 -6.80 -2.54
CA ALA A 155 -8.26 -7.63 -3.72
C ALA A 155 -7.57 -6.90 -4.89
N LEU A 156 -7.74 -5.58 -5.01
CA LEU A 156 -7.07 -4.75 -6.04
C LEU A 156 -5.54 -4.77 -5.91
N GLY A 157 -5.03 -4.89 -4.68
CA GLY A 157 -3.60 -5.01 -4.42
C GLY A 157 -2.87 -3.68 -4.27
N THR A 158 -1.57 -3.69 -4.57
CA THR A 158 -0.67 -2.57 -4.22
C THR A 158 -0.70 -1.38 -5.17
N SER A 159 -0.69 -0.17 -4.61
CA SER A 159 -0.71 1.11 -5.34
C SER A 159 0.65 1.62 -5.85
N CYS A 160 1.77 1.07 -5.36
CA CYS A 160 3.12 1.56 -5.66
C CYS A 160 4.13 0.39 -5.74
N PRO A 161 5.20 0.50 -6.57
CA PRO A 161 6.27 -0.49 -6.60
C PRO A 161 6.92 -0.81 -5.24
N ASP A 162 7.02 0.15 -4.30
CA ASP A 162 7.59 -0.12 -2.97
C ASP A 162 6.70 -1.05 -2.15
N HIS A 163 5.36 -0.87 -2.23
CA HIS A 163 4.41 -1.81 -1.64
C HIS A 163 4.59 -3.22 -2.22
N PHE A 164 4.69 -3.37 -3.54
CA PHE A 164 4.92 -4.69 -4.14
C PHE A 164 6.19 -5.39 -3.59
N LEU A 165 7.26 -4.64 -3.35
CA LEU A 165 8.53 -5.17 -2.83
C LEU A 165 8.43 -5.61 -1.36
N ARG A 166 7.59 -4.93 -0.56
CA ARG A 166 7.48 -5.13 0.89
C ARG A 166 6.27 -5.96 1.31
N THR A 167 5.11 -5.76 0.70
CA THR A 167 3.81 -6.31 1.11
C THR A 167 3.23 -7.33 0.13
N LYS A 168 4.00 -7.72 -0.91
CA LYS A 168 3.57 -8.61 -2.03
C LYS A 168 2.50 -7.94 -2.89
N ILE A 169 1.82 -8.71 -3.74
CA ILE A 169 0.83 -8.17 -4.69
C ILE A 169 -0.46 -7.70 -4.02
N ARG A 170 -0.83 -8.29 -2.88
CA ARG A 170 -2.01 -7.94 -2.08
C ARG A 170 -1.91 -8.53 -0.66
N PRO A 171 -2.62 -7.96 0.33
CA PRO A 171 -2.79 -8.58 1.65
C PRO A 171 -3.68 -9.85 1.57
N LEU A 172 -3.67 -10.65 2.64
CA LEU A 172 -4.65 -11.72 2.87
C LEU A 172 -5.72 -11.21 3.85
N VAL A 173 -6.99 -11.21 3.45
CA VAL A 173 -8.10 -10.93 4.36
C VAL A 173 -8.54 -12.25 5.00
N LEU A 174 -8.47 -12.35 6.32
CA LEU A 174 -8.90 -13.55 7.03
C LEU A 174 -10.43 -13.61 7.15
N PRO A 175 -11.04 -14.81 7.04
CA PRO A 175 -12.49 -15.00 7.09
C PRO A 175 -13.01 -14.93 8.53
N PHE A 176 -12.95 -13.76 9.13
CA PHE A 176 -13.40 -13.50 10.51
C PHE A 176 -14.61 -12.56 10.53
N ASP A 177 -15.67 -12.97 11.24
CA ASP A 177 -16.86 -12.15 11.48
C ASP A 177 -16.82 -11.58 12.91
N PRO A 178 -16.62 -10.26 13.10
CA PRO A 178 -16.62 -9.67 14.43
C PRO A 178 -18.01 -9.65 15.09
N SER A 179 -19.10 -9.86 14.34
CA SER A 179 -20.47 -9.91 14.88
C SER A 179 -20.80 -11.27 15.49
N ASN A 180 -20.14 -12.33 15.02
CA ASN A 180 -20.22 -13.68 15.58
C ASN A 180 -18.82 -14.30 15.70
N PRO A 181 -18.00 -13.84 16.67
CA PRO A 181 -16.61 -14.27 16.79
C PRO A 181 -16.46 -15.76 17.03
N ASP A 182 -15.77 -16.44 16.11
CA ASP A 182 -15.46 -17.87 16.20
C ASP A 182 -13.97 -18.10 15.93
N LEU A 183 -13.21 -18.24 17.03
CA LEU A 183 -11.75 -18.41 16.97
C LEU A 183 -11.37 -19.78 16.40
N ASP A 184 -12.07 -20.85 16.78
CA ASP A 184 -11.73 -22.20 16.33
C ASP A 184 -11.94 -22.34 14.83
N ARG A 185 -13.03 -21.78 14.29
CA ARG A 185 -13.26 -21.69 12.85
C ARG A 185 -12.17 -20.87 12.15
N LEU A 186 -11.79 -19.71 12.70
CA LEU A 186 -10.73 -18.90 12.14
C LEU A 186 -9.41 -19.68 12.08
N LEU A 187 -8.99 -20.29 13.18
CA LEU A 187 -7.75 -21.08 13.26
C LEU A 187 -7.79 -22.29 12.32
N GLY A 188 -8.94 -22.97 12.23
CA GLY A 188 -9.15 -24.10 11.32
C GLY A 188 -9.12 -23.73 9.83
N SER A 189 -9.42 -22.47 9.49
CA SER A 189 -9.38 -21.99 8.10
C SER A 189 -7.98 -21.65 7.59
N LEU A 190 -7.02 -21.41 8.49
CA LEU A 190 -5.73 -20.79 8.14
C LEU A 190 -4.93 -21.57 7.09
N ASP A 191 -4.93 -22.91 7.13
CA ASP A 191 -4.18 -23.70 6.13
C ASP A 191 -4.75 -23.51 4.74
N ALA A 192 -6.08 -23.56 4.60
CA ALA A 192 -6.76 -23.36 3.32
C ALA A 192 -6.52 -21.93 2.77
N GLU A 193 -6.63 -20.91 3.62
CA GLU A 193 -6.43 -19.51 3.24
C GLU A 193 -4.98 -19.23 2.80
N ILE A 194 -4.00 -19.75 3.56
CA ILE A 194 -2.58 -19.59 3.24
C ILE A 194 -2.24 -20.35 1.95
N ASP A 195 -2.72 -21.57 1.77
CA ASP A 195 -2.44 -22.37 0.56
C ASP A 195 -3.11 -21.77 -0.69
N ALA A 196 -4.33 -21.23 -0.56
CA ALA A 196 -4.98 -20.48 -1.62
C ALA A 196 -4.14 -19.25 -2.01
N TYR A 197 -3.67 -18.48 -1.03
CA TYR A 197 -2.78 -17.33 -1.29
C TYR A 197 -1.49 -17.74 -1.99
N ARG A 198 -0.81 -18.79 -1.51
CA ARG A 198 0.44 -19.31 -2.11
C ARG A 198 0.23 -19.71 -3.56
N LYS A 199 -0.89 -20.40 -3.86
CA LYS A 199 -1.27 -20.81 -5.21
C LYS A 199 -1.51 -19.60 -6.11
N ASP A 200 -2.26 -18.61 -5.64
CA ASP A 200 -2.56 -17.39 -6.40
C ASP A 200 -1.28 -16.58 -6.70
N TYR A 201 -0.40 -16.45 -5.71
CA TYR A 201 0.89 -15.79 -5.89
C TYR A 201 1.79 -16.54 -6.88
N ALA A 202 1.83 -17.86 -6.80
CA ALA A 202 2.57 -18.69 -7.76
C ALA A 202 2.02 -18.53 -9.18
N GLN A 203 0.70 -18.53 -9.35
CA GLN A 203 0.07 -18.30 -10.66
C GLN A 203 0.37 -16.91 -11.22
N TYR A 204 0.31 -15.88 -10.37
CA TYR A 204 0.73 -14.52 -10.75
C TYR A 204 2.19 -14.51 -11.22
N TYR A 205 3.09 -15.12 -10.46
CA TYR A 205 4.51 -15.20 -10.81
C TYR A 205 4.72 -15.93 -12.15
N GLN A 206 4.09 -17.08 -12.37
CA GLN A 206 4.24 -17.83 -13.62
C GLN A 206 3.71 -17.05 -14.83
N ARG A 207 2.61 -16.30 -14.67
CA ARG A 207 2.03 -15.48 -15.74
C ARG A 207 2.90 -14.27 -16.09
N CYS A 208 3.55 -13.66 -15.11
CA CYS A 208 4.30 -12.41 -15.30
C CYS A 208 5.82 -12.59 -15.47
N LYS A 209 6.38 -13.78 -15.14
CA LYS A 209 7.82 -14.02 -15.25
C LYS A 209 8.28 -13.95 -16.71
N ARG A 210 9.50 -13.50 -16.89
CA ARG A 210 10.27 -13.53 -18.14
C ARG A 210 11.50 -14.43 -17.94
N SER A 211 12.21 -14.72 -19.03
CA SER A 211 13.43 -15.53 -18.97
C SER A 211 14.51 -14.97 -18.02
N ASN A 212 14.50 -13.65 -17.79
CA ASN A 212 15.41 -12.96 -16.87
C ASN A 212 14.79 -12.56 -15.52
N SER A 213 13.61 -13.08 -15.18
CA SER A 213 13.01 -12.81 -13.87
C SER A 213 13.74 -13.58 -12.77
N PRO A 214 13.92 -12.98 -11.57
CA PRO A 214 14.49 -13.69 -10.43
C PRO A 214 13.55 -14.83 -9.98
N PRO A 215 14.05 -15.82 -9.21
CA PRO A 215 13.22 -16.86 -8.62
C PRO A 215 12.06 -16.28 -7.80
N MET A 216 10.98 -17.05 -7.70
CA MET A 216 9.85 -16.69 -6.85
C MET A 216 10.33 -16.59 -5.39
N ARG A 217 10.00 -15.48 -4.74
CA ARG A 217 10.26 -15.28 -3.30
C ARG A 217 9.30 -16.14 -2.47
N ASP A 218 9.49 -16.16 -1.15
CA ASP A 218 8.54 -16.73 -0.18
C ASP A 218 7.08 -16.46 -0.59
N PRO A 219 6.25 -17.49 -0.80
CA PRO A 219 4.89 -17.32 -1.29
C PRO A 219 3.88 -16.97 -0.19
N ASN A 220 4.30 -16.84 1.07
CA ASN A 220 3.40 -16.48 2.16
C ASN A 220 2.96 -15.00 2.10
N PRO A 221 1.74 -14.68 2.57
CA PRO A 221 1.33 -13.31 2.79
C PRO A 221 2.22 -12.61 3.81
N VAL A 222 2.47 -11.31 3.59
CA VAL A 222 3.19 -10.44 4.53
C VAL A 222 2.23 -9.63 5.40
N VAL A 223 1.04 -9.30 4.88
CA VAL A 223 0.02 -8.50 5.56
C VAL A 223 -1.26 -9.31 5.67
N TYR A 224 -1.78 -9.44 6.88
CA TYR A 224 -3.03 -10.11 7.21
C TYR A 224 -4.03 -9.09 7.74
N LEU A 225 -5.15 -8.94 7.05
CA LEU A 225 -6.23 -8.06 7.45
C LEU A 225 -7.33 -8.87 8.13
N ILE A 226 -7.72 -8.45 9.33
CA ILE A 226 -8.66 -9.19 10.17
C ILE A 226 -9.86 -8.26 10.42
N PRO A 227 -11.01 -8.52 9.78
CA PRO A 227 -12.18 -7.65 9.90
C PRO A 227 -12.58 -7.37 11.34
N GLY A 228 -12.78 -6.11 11.71
CA GLY A 228 -13.11 -5.73 13.09
C GLY A 228 -12.00 -5.88 14.14
N VAL A 229 -10.80 -6.32 13.76
CA VAL A 229 -9.68 -6.54 14.68
C VAL A 229 -8.47 -5.67 14.35
N GLY A 230 -7.96 -5.72 13.13
CA GLY A 230 -6.77 -4.94 12.76
C GLY A 230 -5.93 -5.61 11.67
N MET A 231 -4.65 -5.26 11.65
CA MET A 231 -3.67 -5.74 10.69
C MET A 231 -2.52 -6.43 11.42
N LEU A 232 -2.08 -7.58 10.91
CA LEU A 232 -0.92 -8.33 11.40
C LEU A 232 0.13 -8.51 10.29
#